data_AF-W0J644-F1
#
_entry.id   AF-W0J644-F1
#
_cell.length_a   1.000
_cell.length_b   1.000
_cell.length_c   1.000
_cell.angle_alpha   90.00
_cell.angle_beta   90.00
_cell.angle_gamma   90.00
#
_symmetry.space_group_name_H-M   'P 1'
#
loop_
_entity.id
_entity.type
_entity.pdbx_description
1 polymer ?
#
loop_
_entity_poly.entity_id
_entity_poly.type
_entity_poly.pdbx_seq_one_letter_code
_entity_poly.pdbx_strand_id
1 'polypeptide(L)'
;MTTPGLPSRTFAELYCEQRGISAEKFEPVIFRRALYPHARCLHRLITFLAPDYFAADHDIVRATGRLRRVRDFTVEAAEFACHPANTGSLRRTFRVRLSTGRLRALLRQTLHPAHPEADDTRTTPPFAASEATGDRKRKKNGNHGIA
;
A
#
# COMPACT_ATOMS: atom_id res chain seq x y z
N MET A 1 39.76 -4.67 2.81
CA MET A 1 38.74 -5.64 3.21
C MET A 1 37.40 -4.96 3.05
N THR A 2 36.68 -5.27 1.97
CA THR A 2 35.42 -4.61 1.59
C THR A 2 34.28 -5.20 2.41
N THR A 3 33.61 -4.39 3.21
CA THR A 3 32.41 -4.76 3.97
C THR A 3 31.39 -5.40 3.02
N PRO A 4 30.89 -6.63 3.27
CA PRO A 4 29.86 -7.21 2.44
C PRO A 4 28.59 -6.38 2.65
N GLY A 5 28.18 -5.64 1.62
CA GLY A 5 26.86 -5.02 1.59
C GLY A 5 25.82 -6.13 1.75
N LEU A 6 25.17 -6.18 2.92
CA LEU A 6 24.08 -7.11 3.19
C LEU A 6 23.10 -7.08 2.01
N PRO A 7 22.67 -8.25 1.49
CA PRO A 7 21.66 -8.27 0.46
C PRO A 7 20.43 -7.55 1.01
N SER A 8 19.93 -6.57 0.25
CA SER A 8 18.68 -5.89 0.57
C SER A 8 17.61 -6.97 0.70
N ARG A 9 17.07 -7.15 1.91
CA ARG A 9 16.11 -8.22 2.22
C ARG A 9 14.91 -8.12 1.29
N THR A 10 14.36 -9.27 0.91
CA THR A 10 13.17 -9.33 0.04
C THR A 10 11.91 -8.93 0.82
N PHE A 11 10.84 -8.57 0.10
CA PHE A 11 9.55 -8.31 0.70
C PHE A 11 9.06 -9.51 1.52
N ALA A 12 9.26 -10.74 1.04
CA ALA A 12 8.90 -11.94 1.77
C ALA A 12 9.65 -12.08 3.10
N GLU A 13 10.98 -11.91 3.08
CA GLU A 13 11.82 -11.94 4.28
C GLU A 13 11.39 -10.89 5.30
N LEU A 14 11.29 -9.63 4.88
CA LEU A 14 10.92 -8.52 5.75
C LEU A 14 9.51 -8.69 6.31
N TYR A 15 8.56 -9.15 5.50
CA TYR A 15 7.18 -9.37 5.95
C TYR A 15 7.10 -10.47 7.00
N CYS A 16 7.83 -11.56 6.78
CA CYS A 16 7.87 -12.70 7.70
C CYS A 16 8.49 -12.31 9.04
N GLU A 17 9.61 -11.60 8.99
CA GLU A 17 10.31 -11.10 10.17
C GLU A 17 9.46 -10.12 10.98
N GLN A 18 8.88 -9.10 10.33
CA GLN A 18 8.04 -8.09 10.99
C GLN A 18 6.79 -8.67 11.67
N ARG A 19 6.33 -9.84 11.23
CA ARG A 19 5.08 -10.46 11.71
C ARG A 19 5.29 -11.78 12.44
N GLY A 20 6.54 -12.23 12.58
CA GLY A 20 6.87 -13.52 13.20
C GLY A 20 6.21 -14.72 12.53
N ILE A 21 6.06 -14.72 11.20
CA ILE A 21 5.50 -15.85 10.46
C ILE A 21 6.59 -16.62 9.71
N SER A 22 6.38 -17.93 9.51
CA SER A 22 7.28 -18.73 8.68
C SER A 22 7.13 -18.39 7.20
N ALA A 23 8.20 -18.59 6.42
CA ALA A 23 8.21 -18.35 4.98
C ALA A 23 7.11 -19.15 4.23
N GLU A 24 6.80 -20.36 4.68
CA GLU A 24 5.72 -21.19 4.13
C GLU A 24 4.32 -20.56 4.28
N LYS A 25 4.13 -19.74 5.32
CA LYS A 25 2.86 -19.05 5.57
C LYS A 25 2.76 -17.73 4.82
N PHE A 26 3.84 -17.24 4.22
CA PHE A 26 3.87 -15.95 3.54
C PHE A 26 2.82 -15.87 2.43
N GLU A 27 2.90 -16.77 1.46
CA GLU A 27 2.05 -16.77 0.27
C GLU A 27 0.54 -16.85 0.63
N PRO A 28 0.06 -17.81 1.44
CA PRO A 28 -1.35 -17.89 1.78
C PRO A 28 -1.84 -16.68 2.59
N VAL A 29 -1.00 -16.08 3.45
CA VAL A 29 -1.35 -14.90 4.23
C VAL A 29 -1.46 -13.66 3.34
N ILE A 30 -0.49 -13.44 2.46
CA ILE A 30 -0.50 -12.30 1.52
C ILE A 30 -1.66 -12.43 0.55
N PHE A 31 -1.83 -13.60 -0.06
CA PHE A 31 -2.92 -13.88 -0.98
C PHE A 31 -4.27 -13.52 -0.33
N ARG A 32 -4.56 -14.06 0.86
CA ARG A 32 -5.82 -13.77 1.57
C ARG A 32 -5.98 -12.28 1.92
N ARG A 33 -4.91 -11.59 2.33
CA ARG A 33 -4.96 -10.14 2.67
C ARG A 33 -5.13 -9.23 1.45
N ALA A 34 -4.58 -9.63 0.31
CA ALA A 34 -4.65 -8.91 -0.96
C ALA A 34 -5.93 -9.22 -1.75
N LEU A 35 -6.58 -10.36 -1.49
CA LEU A 35 -7.85 -10.74 -2.10
C LEU A 35 -8.98 -9.77 -1.72
N TYR A 36 -9.90 -9.49 -2.66
CA TYR A 36 -11.10 -8.69 -2.37
C TYR A 36 -11.96 -9.35 -1.27
N PRO A 37 -12.63 -8.57 -0.40
CA PRO A 37 -13.39 -9.12 0.71
C PRO A 37 -14.45 -10.15 0.29
N HIS A 38 -15.23 -9.87 -0.75
CA HIS A 38 -16.24 -10.80 -1.27
C HIS A 38 -15.61 -12.04 -1.91
N ALA A 39 -14.47 -11.88 -2.59
CA ALA A 39 -13.70 -12.97 -3.16
C ALA A 39 -13.13 -13.92 -2.09
N ARG A 40 -12.86 -13.44 -0.87
CA ARG A 40 -12.45 -14.29 0.26
C ARG A 40 -13.54 -15.25 0.70
N CYS A 41 -14.79 -14.80 0.69
CA CYS A 41 -15.93 -15.64 1.03
C CYS A 41 -16.13 -16.73 -0.03
N LEU A 42 -16.00 -16.35 -1.32
CA LEU A 42 -16.18 -17.27 -2.44
C LEU A 42 -14.96 -18.16 -2.71
N HIS A 43 -13.81 -17.86 -2.12
CA HIS A 43 -12.54 -18.56 -2.39
C HIS A 43 -12.69 -20.08 -2.33
N ARG A 44 -13.23 -20.63 -1.24
CA ARG A 44 -13.37 -22.10 -1.08
C ARG A 44 -14.25 -22.72 -2.16
N LEU A 45 -15.36 -22.06 -2.50
CA LEU A 45 -16.29 -22.55 -3.51
C LEU A 45 -15.65 -22.55 -4.90
N ILE A 46 -14.90 -21.51 -5.21
CA ILE A 46 -14.23 -21.36 -6.51
C ILE A 46 -13.06 -22.32 -6.63
N THR A 47 -12.24 -22.49 -5.59
CA THR A 47 -11.15 -23.48 -5.59
C THR A 47 -11.67 -24.90 -5.77
N PHE A 48 -12.87 -25.21 -5.25
CA PHE A 48 -13.50 -26.52 -5.47
C PHE A 48 -13.99 -26.70 -6.92
N LEU A 49 -14.60 -25.68 -7.52
CA LEU A 49 -15.15 -25.74 -8.88
C LEU A 49 -14.08 -25.58 -9.98
N ALA A 50 -13.02 -24.83 -9.69
CA ALA A 50 -11.95 -24.46 -10.61
C ALA A 50 -10.64 -24.30 -9.81
N PRO A 51 -9.91 -25.39 -9.55
CA PRO A 51 -8.71 -25.38 -8.70
C PRO A 51 -7.62 -24.43 -9.22
N ASP A 52 -7.49 -24.30 -10.54
CA ASP A 52 -6.50 -23.42 -11.18
C ASP A 52 -6.95 -21.96 -11.31
N TYR A 53 -8.16 -21.62 -10.84
CA TYR A 53 -8.73 -20.29 -11.01
C TYR A 53 -7.81 -19.19 -10.46
N PHE A 54 -7.17 -19.43 -9.32
CA PHE A 54 -6.30 -18.45 -8.65
C PHE A 54 -4.81 -18.60 -8.98
N ALA A 55 -4.42 -19.46 -9.93
CA ALA A 55 -3.02 -19.71 -10.25
C ALA A 55 -2.24 -18.41 -10.55
N ALA A 56 -2.79 -17.55 -11.42
CA ALA A 56 -2.19 -16.26 -11.74
C ALA A 56 -2.06 -15.32 -10.51
N ASP A 57 -2.97 -15.42 -9.54
CA ASP A 57 -2.90 -14.63 -8.31
C ASP A 57 -1.81 -15.15 -7.36
N HIS A 58 -1.57 -16.46 -7.34
CA HIS A 58 -0.44 -17.05 -6.62
C HIS A 58 0.88 -16.65 -7.28
N ASP A 59 0.95 -16.63 -8.61
CA ASP A 59 2.17 -16.26 -9.35
C ASP A 59 2.59 -14.81 -9.07
N ILE A 60 1.65 -13.85 -9.13
CA ILE A 60 1.98 -12.46 -8.77
C ILE A 60 2.41 -12.35 -7.31
N VAL A 61 1.82 -13.11 -6.37
CA VAL A 61 2.24 -13.08 -4.95
C VAL A 61 3.67 -13.59 -4.80
N ARG A 62 4.02 -14.68 -5.48
CA ARG A 62 5.40 -15.22 -5.48
C ARG A 62 6.39 -14.26 -6.11
N ALA A 63 6.06 -13.67 -7.25
CA ALA A 63 6.90 -12.68 -7.92
C ALA A 63 7.11 -11.45 -7.04
N THR A 64 6.03 -10.95 -6.46
CA THR A 64 6.04 -9.82 -5.53
C THR A 64 6.86 -10.12 -4.27
N GLY A 65 6.84 -11.35 -3.77
CA GLY A 65 7.63 -11.80 -2.62
C GLY A 65 9.13 -11.59 -2.81
N ARG A 66 9.63 -11.68 -4.04
CA ARG A 66 11.05 -11.50 -4.39
C ARG A 66 11.47 -10.04 -4.53
N LEU A 67 10.52 -9.12 -4.57
CA LEU A 67 10.81 -7.69 -4.78
C LEU A 67 11.54 -7.10 -3.58
N ARG A 68 12.48 -6.21 -3.86
CA ARG A 68 13.24 -5.46 -2.85
C ARG A 68 12.83 -4.00 -2.77
N ARG A 69 12.12 -3.49 -3.78
CA ARG A 69 11.67 -2.09 -3.87
C ARG A 69 10.23 -2.02 -4.36
N VAL A 70 9.47 -1.06 -3.82
CA VAL A 70 8.07 -0.82 -4.19
C VAL A 70 7.94 -0.42 -5.67
N ARG A 71 8.96 0.23 -6.25
CA ARG A 71 8.93 0.69 -7.65
C ARG A 71 8.80 -0.48 -8.65
N ASP A 72 9.43 -1.60 -8.32
CA ASP A 72 9.54 -2.79 -9.19
C ASP A 72 8.19 -3.50 -9.33
N PHE A 73 7.29 -3.30 -8.36
CA PHE A 73 5.93 -3.86 -8.36
C PHE A 73 5.09 -3.41 -9.56
N THR A 74 5.41 -2.26 -10.16
CA THR A 74 4.61 -1.72 -11.28
C THR A 74 4.68 -2.64 -12.50
N VAL A 75 5.84 -3.27 -12.74
CA VAL A 75 6.05 -4.21 -13.85
C VAL A 75 5.24 -5.48 -13.62
N GLU A 76 5.39 -6.08 -12.43
CA GLU A 76 4.65 -7.29 -12.03
C GLU A 76 3.12 -7.08 -12.07
N ALA A 77 2.65 -5.91 -11.64
CA ALA A 77 1.23 -5.56 -11.67
C ALA A 77 0.71 -5.38 -13.10
N ALA A 78 1.52 -4.86 -14.02
CA ALA A 78 1.17 -4.72 -15.43
C ALA A 78 1.10 -6.09 -16.12
N GLU A 79 2.09 -6.96 -15.87
CA GLU A 79 2.10 -8.33 -16.39
C GLU A 79 0.89 -9.13 -15.89
N PHE A 80 0.59 -9.05 -14.59
CA PHE A 80 -0.63 -9.65 -14.03
C PHE A 80 -1.90 -9.11 -14.69
N ALA A 81 -1.99 -7.79 -14.95
CA ALA A 81 -3.16 -7.21 -15.59
C ALA A 81 -3.35 -7.72 -17.04
N CYS A 82 -2.26 -8.00 -17.74
CA CYS A 82 -2.26 -8.51 -19.11
C CYS A 82 -2.37 -10.05 -19.20
N HIS A 83 -2.27 -10.77 -18.07
CA HIS A 83 -2.30 -12.23 -18.05
C HIS A 83 -3.58 -12.78 -18.73
N PRO A 84 -3.50 -13.81 -19.60
CA PRO A 84 -4.67 -14.34 -20.33
C PRO A 84 -5.78 -14.85 -19.40
N ALA A 85 -5.44 -15.37 -18.22
CA ALA A 85 -6.44 -15.72 -17.20
C ALA A 85 -7.25 -14.50 -16.68
N ASN A 86 -6.70 -13.29 -16.78
CA ASN A 86 -7.30 -12.04 -16.31
C ASN A 86 -8.07 -11.25 -17.38
N THR A 87 -8.07 -11.72 -18.64
CA THR A 87 -8.79 -11.08 -19.76
C THR A 87 -10.26 -11.52 -19.87
N GLY A 88 -10.63 -12.64 -19.23
CA GLY A 88 -11.99 -13.18 -19.24
C GLY A 88 -13.03 -12.30 -18.52
N SER A 89 -14.25 -12.27 -19.06
CA SER A 89 -15.39 -11.46 -18.58
C SER A 89 -15.77 -11.72 -17.12
N LEU A 90 -15.69 -12.98 -16.65
CA LEU A 90 -16.06 -13.36 -15.28
C LEU A 90 -15.17 -12.68 -14.22
N ARG A 91 -13.85 -12.63 -14.44
CA ARG A 91 -12.90 -11.96 -13.53
C ARG A 91 -13.02 -10.44 -13.57
N ARG A 92 -13.29 -9.88 -14.75
CA ARG A 92 -13.44 -8.44 -14.96
C ARG A 92 -14.73 -7.91 -14.32
N THR A 93 -15.82 -8.66 -14.41
CA THR A 93 -17.15 -8.25 -13.92
C THR A 93 -17.32 -8.50 -12.43
N PHE A 94 -16.98 -9.69 -11.91
CA PHE A 94 -17.23 -10.03 -10.51
C PHE A 94 -16.08 -9.65 -9.56
N ARG A 95 -14.95 -9.14 -10.09
CA ARG A 95 -13.75 -8.75 -9.32
C ARG A 95 -13.28 -9.85 -8.36
N VAL A 96 -13.43 -11.11 -8.75
CA VAL A 96 -13.00 -12.26 -7.94
C VAL A 96 -11.53 -12.52 -8.17
N ARG A 97 -10.69 -11.55 -7.78
CA ARG A 97 -9.25 -11.58 -8.01
C ARG A 97 -8.50 -10.90 -6.87
N LEU A 98 -7.18 -11.03 -6.89
CA LEU A 98 -6.30 -10.25 -6.04
C LEU A 98 -6.38 -8.76 -6.41
N SER A 99 -6.40 -7.89 -5.39
CA SER A 99 -6.32 -6.45 -5.59
C SER A 99 -4.85 -6.01 -5.60
N THR A 100 -4.36 -5.60 -6.77
CA THR A 100 -2.99 -5.05 -6.92
C THR A 100 -2.77 -3.82 -6.04
N GLY A 101 -3.82 -3.01 -5.81
CA GLY A 101 -3.76 -1.89 -4.87
C GLY A 101 -3.54 -2.31 -3.42
N ARG A 102 -4.22 -3.37 -2.96
CA ARG A 102 -4.02 -3.93 -1.61
C ARG A 102 -2.65 -4.56 -1.47
N LEU A 103 -2.18 -5.27 -2.50
CA LEU A 103 -0.83 -5.85 -2.51
C LEU A 103 0.24 -4.76 -2.47
N ARG A 104 0.09 -3.68 -3.26
CA ARG A 104 0.98 -2.51 -3.22
C ARG A 104 0.99 -1.84 -1.84
N ALA A 105 -0.15 -1.78 -1.16
CA ALA A 105 -0.24 -1.23 0.19
C ALA A 105 0.56 -2.08 1.19
N LEU A 106 0.47 -3.41 1.11
CA LEU A 106 1.28 -4.32 1.94
C LEU A 106 2.78 -4.12 1.66
N LEU A 107 3.18 -3.95 0.40
CA LEU A 107 4.58 -3.71 0.04
C LEU A 107 5.10 -2.41 0.63
N ARG A 108 4.33 -1.33 0.53
CA ARG A 108 4.71 -0.03 1.11
C ARG A 108 4.90 -0.13 2.61
N GLN A 109 3.99 -0.80 3.31
CA GLN A 109 4.07 -0.97 4.76
C GLN A 109 5.31 -1.74 5.21
N THR A 110 5.72 -2.74 4.43
CA THR A 110 6.85 -3.61 4.81
C THR A 110 8.20 -3.09 4.35
N LEU A 111 8.29 -2.55 3.13
CA LEU A 111 9.55 -2.04 2.55
C LEU A 111 9.85 -0.59 2.98
N HIS A 112 8.86 0.16 3.43
CA HIS A 112 9.02 1.45 4.09
C HIS A 112 8.26 1.42 5.41
N PRO A 113 8.81 0.81 6.48
CA PRO A 113 8.30 1.10 7.80
C PRO A 113 8.50 2.60 8.00
N ALA A 114 7.40 3.37 8.03
CA ALA A 114 7.47 4.74 8.53
C ALA A 114 8.11 4.63 9.91
N HIS A 115 9.29 5.21 10.09
CA HIS A 115 9.94 5.29 11.38
C HIS A 115 8.98 6.06 12.30
N PRO A 116 8.32 5.44 13.30
CA PRO A 116 7.62 6.20 14.29
C PRO A 116 8.70 6.77 15.22
N GLU A 117 8.84 8.08 15.21
CA GLU A 117 9.38 8.91 16.29
C GLU A 117 10.51 8.31 17.16
N ALA A 118 11.74 8.71 16.83
CA ALA A 118 12.77 8.97 17.82
C ALA A 118 13.35 10.35 17.49
N ASP A 119 12.54 11.38 17.69
CA ASP A 119 13.02 12.76 17.81
C ASP A 119 12.28 13.45 18.96
N ASP A 120 12.43 12.85 20.14
CA ASP A 120 12.30 13.58 21.40
C ASP A 120 13.70 13.98 21.83
N THR A 121 14.12 15.20 21.49
CA THR A 121 14.83 16.08 22.44
C THR A 121 14.92 17.53 21.94
N ARG A 122 14.04 18.36 22.50
CA ARG A 122 14.30 19.71 23.04
C ARG A 122 14.81 20.83 22.09
N THR A 123 14.10 21.98 22.12
CA THR A 123 14.57 23.26 22.72
C THR A 123 14.00 24.49 21.98
N THR A 124 13.06 25.17 22.65
CA THR A 124 12.63 26.58 22.54
C THR A 124 12.18 27.18 21.19
N PRO A 125 10.98 27.79 21.12
CA PRO A 125 10.78 28.93 20.21
C PRO A 125 11.58 30.14 20.73
N PRO A 126 12.43 30.81 19.93
CA PRO A 126 12.85 32.16 20.24
C PRO A 126 11.72 33.12 19.85
N PHE A 127 11.64 34.21 20.60
CA PHE A 127 10.74 35.35 20.45
C PHE A 127 9.39 35.30 21.16
N ALA A 128 9.51 35.66 22.43
CA ALA A 128 8.51 36.34 23.23
C ALA A 128 7.89 37.57 22.54
N ALA A 129 6.62 37.77 22.91
CA ALA A 129 5.86 39.01 23.02
C ALA A 129 6.52 40.34 22.55
N SER A 130 5.80 41.05 21.68
CA SER A 130 5.65 42.51 21.77
C SER A 130 4.26 42.93 21.25
N GLU A 131 3.41 43.18 22.23
CA GLU A 131 2.39 44.22 22.40
C GLU A 131 1.81 45.00 21.20
N ALA A 132 0.46 45.04 21.22
CA ALA A 132 -0.42 46.21 21.19
C ALA A 132 -0.33 47.26 20.06
N THR A 133 -1.49 47.46 19.42
CA THR A 133 -2.21 48.75 19.21
C THR A 133 -2.76 48.83 17.79
N GLY A 134 -4.08 49.02 17.64
CA GLY A 134 -4.67 49.12 16.31
C GLY A 134 -6.18 49.35 16.27
N ASP A 135 -6.66 50.32 17.03
CA ASP A 135 -7.98 50.93 16.84
C ASP A 135 -8.11 51.48 15.39
N ARG A 136 -9.15 51.07 14.64
CA ARG A 136 -9.80 51.89 13.59
C ARG A 136 -11.06 51.22 13.05
N LYS A 137 -12.19 51.54 13.68
CA LYS A 137 -13.52 51.35 13.09
C LYS A 137 -13.82 52.53 12.16
N ARG A 138 -13.51 52.41 10.86
CA ARG A 138 -13.85 53.44 9.85
C ARG A 138 -15.18 53.09 9.17
N LYS A 139 -16.17 53.95 9.45
CA LYS A 139 -17.47 54.06 8.78
C LYS A 139 -17.34 54.42 7.28
N LYS A 140 -18.42 54.08 6.57
CA LYS A 140 -18.96 54.62 5.30
C LYS A 140 -18.19 54.31 4.02
N ASN A 141 -18.90 53.65 3.09
CA ASN A 141 -19.36 54.15 1.78
C ASN A 141 -20.39 53.08 1.28
N GLY A 142 -21.60 53.35 0.81
CA GLY A 142 -22.15 54.54 0.18
C GLY A 142 -21.93 54.50 -1.33
N ASN A 143 -22.70 53.69 -2.08
CA ASN A 143 -23.14 53.92 -3.48
C ASN A 143 -24.04 52.73 -3.91
N HIS A 144 -25.36 52.89 -4.06
CA HIS A 144 -26.08 53.37 -5.25
C HIS A 144 -25.75 52.64 -6.55
N GLY A 145 -26.75 51.93 -7.07
CA GLY A 145 -26.98 51.79 -8.50
C GLY A 145 -28.26 51.01 -8.78
N ILE A 146 -29.40 51.71 -8.90
CA ILE A 146 -30.15 52.00 -10.14
C ILE A 146 -30.83 50.79 -10.79
N ALA A 147 -32.17 50.80 -10.70
CA ALA A 147 -33.06 50.40 -11.78
C ALA A 147 -33.26 51.62 -12.71
#